data_AF-A0A947ARN0-F1
#
_entry.id   AF-A0A947ARN0-F1
#
_cell.length_a   1.000
_cell.length_b   1.000
_cell.length_c   1.000
_cell.angle_alpha   90.00
_cell.angle_beta   90.00
_cell.angle_gamma   90.00
#
_symmetry.space_group_name_H-M   'P 1'
#
loop_
_entity.id
_entity.type
_entity.pdbx_description
1 polymer ?
#
loop_
_entity_poly.entity_id
_entity_poly.type
_entity_poly.pdbx_seq_one_letter_code
_entity_poly.pdbx_strand_id
1 'polypeptide(L)'
;MGDGGMVISQNSSFAKKMRLMRNHGAHPKYYHAIVGGNFRLDPIQAVVLRLKLKHLEKWHQARRRNAKRYETLFAEADLAQNSSIRLPQAVYKKRAHGDRSRNYHIYNQYVIRAKRRDELRAWLGRKNVATEIYYPLCLHQQECVKEVINIPTLPHAERAATDTLALPIYPELTLEMQEYVVKSIADFYLQE
;
A
#
# COMPACT_ATOMS: atom_id res chain seq x y z
N MET A 1 5.86 13.11 12.60
CA MET A 1 5.20 13.60 11.35
C MET A 1 3.73 13.25 11.46
N GLY A 2 2.85 14.07 10.86
CA GLY A 2 1.39 13.86 10.88
C GLY A 2 0.80 13.78 9.48
N ASP A 3 -0.47 14.14 9.36
CA ASP A 3 -1.22 14.09 8.10
C ASP A 3 -0.72 15.09 7.05
N GLY A 4 -0.92 14.74 5.78
CA GLY A 4 -0.59 15.60 4.66
C GLY A 4 -1.04 15.00 3.33
N GLY A 5 -1.39 15.88 2.39
CA GLY A 5 -1.81 15.50 1.05
C GLY A 5 -1.46 16.57 0.03
N MET A 6 -1.47 16.20 -1.25
CA MET A 6 -1.19 17.11 -2.35
C MET A 6 -2.04 16.73 -3.56
N VAL A 7 -2.58 17.75 -4.24
CA VAL A 7 -3.22 17.62 -5.55
C VAL A 7 -2.24 18.14 -6.60
N ILE A 8 -1.99 17.35 -7.64
CA ILE A 8 -1.22 17.73 -8.82
C ILE A 8 -2.15 17.81 -10.02
N SER A 9 -2.01 18.84 -10.85
CA SER A 9 -2.82 19.00 -12.06
C SER A 9 -2.09 19.90 -13.07
N GLN A 10 -2.20 19.55 -14.35
CA GLN A 10 -1.78 20.41 -15.46
C GLN A 10 -2.84 21.44 -15.85
N ASN A 11 -4.09 21.28 -15.37
CA ASN A 11 -5.15 22.25 -15.59
C ASN A 11 -4.99 23.42 -14.60
N SER A 12 -4.60 24.58 -15.13
CA SER A 12 -4.31 25.78 -14.36
C SER A 12 -5.53 26.35 -13.62
N SER A 13 -6.72 26.30 -14.25
CA SER A 13 -7.96 26.79 -13.64
C SER A 13 -8.40 25.88 -12.47
N PHE A 14 -8.28 24.56 -12.64
CA PHE A 14 -8.50 23.59 -11.57
C PHE A 14 -7.51 23.78 -10.42
N ALA A 15 -6.22 23.95 -10.71
CA ALA A 15 -5.20 24.19 -9.70
C ALA A 15 -5.44 25.49 -8.92
N LYS A 16 -5.91 26.56 -9.59
CA LYS A 16 -6.32 27.81 -8.95
C LYS A 16 -7.50 27.58 -8.00
N LYS A 17 -8.53 26.87 -8.46
CA LYS A 17 -9.69 26.51 -7.62
C LYS A 17 -9.27 25.71 -6.38
N MET A 18 -8.41 24.71 -6.52
CA MET A 18 -7.91 23.90 -5.39
C MET A 18 -7.11 24.73 -4.37
N ARG A 19 -6.31 25.71 -4.83
CA ARG A 19 -5.58 26.64 -3.94
C ARG A 19 -6.53 27.52 -3.11
N LEU A 20 -7.66 27.93 -3.68
CA LEU A 20 -8.70 28.64 -2.94
C LEU A 20 -9.38 27.70 -1.95
N MET A 21 -9.88 26.55 -2.41
CA MET A 21 -10.65 25.61 -1.59
C MET A 21 -9.88 25.11 -0.37
N ARG A 22 -8.57 24.88 -0.47
CA ARG A 22 -7.75 24.43 0.68
C ARG A 22 -7.54 25.51 1.76
N ASN A 23 -7.89 26.77 1.47
CA ASN A 23 -7.70 27.91 2.35
C ASN A 23 -9.01 28.69 2.52
N HIS A 24 -10.06 28.00 2.94
CA HIS A 24 -11.40 28.54 3.19
C HIS A 24 -12.06 29.24 1.98
N GLY A 25 -11.58 29.00 0.76
CA GLY A 25 -12.02 29.72 -0.43
C GLY A 25 -11.61 31.20 -0.45
N ALA A 26 -10.67 31.61 0.39
CA ALA A 26 -10.33 33.02 0.62
C ALA A 26 -9.37 33.57 -0.45
N HIS A 27 -9.80 34.61 -1.17
CA HIS A 27 -8.96 35.47 -2.00
C HIS A 27 -9.71 36.76 -2.44
N PRO A 28 -9.26 37.98 -2.06
CA PRO A 28 -8.12 38.29 -1.19
C PRO A 28 -8.36 37.89 0.28
N LYS A 29 -7.41 38.18 1.18
CA LYS A 29 -7.51 37.85 2.61
C LYS A 29 -8.82 38.43 3.18
N TYR A 30 -9.56 37.62 3.94
CA TYR A 30 -10.89 37.93 4.53
C TYR A 30 -12.08 37.94 3.56
N TYR A 31 -11.88 37.71 2.25
CA TYR A 31 -12.96 37.61 1.27
C TYR A 31 -13.04 36.20 0.71
N HIS A 32 -14.20 35.57 0.85
CA HIS A 32 -14.42 34.16 0.52
C HIS A 32 -15.26 34.02 -0.75
N ALA A 33 -14.62 33.73 -1.89
CA ALA A 33 -15.30 33.67 -3.18
C ALA A 33 -16.06 32.36 -3.41
N ILE A 34 -15.67 31.28 -2.72
CA ILE A 34 -16.29 29.94 -2.79
C ILE A 34 -16.24 29.28 -1.43
N VAL A 35 -17.09 28.29 -1.19
CA VAL A 35 -16.99 27.44 0.01
C VAL A 35 -15.74 26.54 -0.10
N GLY A 36 -14.91 26.57 0.93
CA GLY A 36 -13.70 25.75 1.07
C GLY A 36 -13.49 25.31 2.51
N GLY A 37 -12.35 24.68 2.80
CA GLY A 37 -11.97 24.24 4.13
C GLY A 37 -10.53 24.60 4.49
N ASN A 38 -10.07 24.12 5.64
CA ASN A 38 -8.68 24.27 6.08
C ASN A 38 -7.91 22.97 5.82
N PHE A 39 -7.33 22.84 4.64
CA PHE A 39 -6.64 21.63 4.18
C PHE A 39 -5.19 21.94 3.77
N ARG A 40 -4.53 22.79 4.56
CA ARG A 40 -3.15 23.23 4.31
C ARG A 40 -2.16 22.15 4.74
N LEU A 41 -1.04 22.09 4.03
CA LEU A 41 0.13 21.32 4.45
C LEU A 41 1.00 22.23 5.31
N ASP A 42 1.29 21.81 6.54
CA ASP A 42 2.11 22.61 7.44
C ASP A 42 3.54 22.80 6.90
N PRO A 43 4.16 23.98 7.09
CA PRO A 43 5.53 24.24 6.64
C PRO A 43 6.54 23.23 7.17
N ILE A 44 6.40 22.76 8.41
CA ILE A 44 7.27 21.75 9.01
C ILE A 44 7.16 20.42 8.24
N GLN A 45 5.94 19.96 7.93
CA GLN A 45 5.75 18.74 7.13
C GLN A 45 6.34 18.93 5.72
N ALA A 46 6.14 20.10 5.11
CA ALA A 46 6.67 20.42 3.78
C ALA A 46 8.21 20.36 3.74
N VAL A 47 8.91 20.88 4.75
CA VAL A 47 10.38 20.80 4.84
C VAL A 47 10.83 19.34 4.93
N VAL A 48 10.20 18.54 5.79
CA VAL A 48 10.56 17.13 5.95
C VAL A 48 10.28 16.35 4.66
N LEU A 49 9.14 16.59 4.00
CA LEU A 49 8.82 15.96 2.72
C LEU A 49 9.81 16.34 1.62
N ARG A 50 10.27 17.60 1.56
CA ARG A 50 11.31 18.03 0.61
C ARG A 50 12.64 17.29 0.81
N LEU A 51 13.02 16.98 2.05
CA LEU A 51 14.20 16.17 2.35
C LEU A 51 13.97 14.71 1.93
N LYS A 52 12.84 14.11 2.36
CA LYS A 52 12.49 12.72 2.03
C LYS A 52 12.38 12.47 0.52
N LEU A 53 11.87 13.44 -0.24
CA LEU A 53 11.70 13.31 -1.68
C LEU A 53 13.02 13.04 -2.42
N LYS A 54 14.16 13.55 -1.90
CA LYS A 54 15.49 13.27 -2.44
C LYS A 54 15.90 11.79 -2.32
N HIS A 55 15.35 11.06 -1.35
CA HIS A 55 15.66 9.65 -1.09
C HIS A 55 14.61 8.69 -1.64
N LEU A 56 13.47 9.21 -2.10
CA LEU A 56 12.28 8.42 -2.44
C LEU A 56 12.57 7.31 -3.45
N GLU A 57 13.32 7.63 -4.51
CA GLU A 57 13.67 6.65 -5.53
C GLU A 57 14.56 5.53 -4.97
N LYS A 58 15.56 5.86 -4.14
CA LYS A 58 16.43 4.87 -3.49
C LYS A 58 15.61 3.91 -2.61
N TRP A 59 14.63 4.43 -1.88
CA TRP A 59 13.72 3.62 -1.06
C TRP A 59 12.79 2.74 -1.89
N HIS A 60 12.25 3.25 -3.00
CA HIS A 60 11.45 2.43 -3.92
C HIS A 60 12.28 1.31 -4.55
N GLN A 61 13.53 1.58 -4.93
CA GLN A 61 14.44 0.54 -5.42
C GLN A 61 14.73 -0.52 -4.38
N ALA A 62 14.97 -0.13 -3.11
CA ALA A 62 15.18 -1.08 -2.03
C ALA A 62 13.95 -1.98 -1.81
N ARG A 63 12.74 -1.40 -1.77
CA ARG A 63 11.49 -2.19 -1.71
C ARG A 63 11.33 -3.15 -2.89
N ARG A 64 11.67 -2.72 -4.11
CA ARG A 64 11.65 -3.61 -5.30
C ARG A 64 12.66 -4.76 -5.18
N ARG A 65 13.86 -4.53 -4.64
CA ARG A 65 14.84 -5.59 -4.38
C ARG A 65 14.32 -6.58 -3.34
N ASN A 66 13.75 -6.08 -2.24
CA ASN A 66 13.19 -6.93 -1.19
C ASN A 66 12.00 -7.75 -1.71
N ALA A 67 11.12 -7.15 -2.52
CA ALA A 67 10.04 -7.85 -3.19
C ALA A 67 10.55 -8.98 -4.12
N LYS A 68 11.62 -8.71 -4.89
CA LYS A 68 12.24 -9.73 -5.75
C LYS A 68 12.86 -10.87 -4.93
N ARG A 69 13.48 -10.55 -3.80
CA ARG A 69 14.04 -11.55 -2.88
C ARG A 69 12.94 -12.44 -2.30
N TYR A 70 11.79 -11.87 -1.93
CA TYR A 70 10.65 -12.69 -1.51
C TYR A 70 10.23 -13.67 -2.62
N GLU A 71 10.15 -13.23 -3.89
CA GLU A 71 9.83 -14.16 -5.00
C GLU A 71 10.78 -15.36 -5.04
N THR A 72 12.09 -15.13 -4.83
CA THR A 72 13.10 -16.19 -4.77
C THR A 72 12.89 -17.11 -3.56
N LEU A 73 12.82 -16.54 -2.35
CA LEU A 73 12.68 -17.32 -1.11
C LEU A 73 11.39 -18.16 -1.08
N PHE A 74 10.27 -17.61 -1.54
CA PHE A 74 9.00 -18.35 -1.63
C PHE A 74 9.04 -19.49 -2.66
N ALA A 75 9.82 -19.33 -3.74
CA ALA A 75 10.02 -20.40 -4.72
C ALA A 75 10.92 -21.51 -4.15
N GLU A 76 11.98 -21.15 -3.43
CA GLU A 76 12.89 -22.09 -2.76
C GLU A 76 12.20 -22.89 -1.64
N ALA A 77 11.24 -22.29 -0.94
CA ALA A 77 10.44 -22.94 0.10
C ALA A 77 9.25 -23.76 -0.44
N ASP A 78 9.10 -23.89 -1.77
CA ASP A 78 7.98 -24.56 -2.47
C ASP A 78 6.56 -24.03 -2.15
N LEU A 79 6.47 -22.91 -1.43
CA LEU A 79 5.21 -22.27 -1.02
C LEU A 79 4.45 -21.60 -2.18
N ALA A 80 5.16 -21.27 -3.25
CA ALA A 80 4.56 -20.69 -4.45
C ALA A 80 3.98 -21.75 -5.40
N GLN A 81 4.47 -22.99 -5.35
CA GLN A 81 4.06 -24.06 -6.28
C GLN A 81 2.96 -24.96 -5.67
N ASN A 82 2.98 -25.17 -4.36
CA ASN A 82 1.96 -25.95 -3.64
C ASN A 82 0.59 -25.25 -3.50
N SER A 83 0.40 -24.09 -4.12
CA SER A 83 -0.83 -23.30 -4.11
C SER A 83 -1.32 -22.82 -2.72
N SER A 84 -0.47 -22.86 -1.69
CA SER A 84 -0.80 -22.30 -0.36
C SER A 84 -0.70 -20.78 -0.35
N ILE A 85 0.31 -20.23 -1.04
CA ILE A 85 0.56 -18.79 -1.16
C ILE A 85 0.56 -18.36 -2.63
N ARG A 86 -0.06 -17.21 -2.93
CA ARG A 86 0.10 -16.51 -4.21
C ARG A 86 0.74 -15.15 -3.99
N LEU A 87 1.84 -14.91 -4.70
CA LEU A 87 2.62 -13.67 -4.60
C LEU A 87 2.02 -12.51 -5.40
N PRO A 88 2.25 -11.25 -5.00
CA PRO A 88 1.84 -10.09 -5.77
C PRO A 88 2.61 -10.01 -7.10
N GLN A 89 1.92 -9.60 -8.18
CA GLN A 89 2.54 -9.45 -9.50
C GLN A 89 2.68 -7.97 -9.89
N ALA A 90 3.87 -7.60 -10.33
CA ALA A 90 4.13 -6.31 -10.95
C ALA A 90 3.63 -6.25 -12.41
N VAL A 91 2.31 -6.17 -12.60
CA VAL A 91 1.64 -6.32 -13.92
C VAL A 91 2.08 -5.31 -14.99
N TYR A 92 2.61 -4.14 -14.58
CA TYR A 92 3.11 -3.12 -15.51
C TYR A 92 4.61 -3.24 -15.82
N LYS A 93 5.34 -4.19 -15.22
CA LYS A 93 6.80 -4.31 -15.35
C LYS A 93 7.25 -4.46 -16.81
N LYS A 94 6.56 -5.29 -17.60
CA LYS A 94 6.86 -5.48 -19.03
C LYS A 94 6.57 -4.25 -19.89
N ARG A 95 5.66 -3.38 -19.43
CA ARG A 95 5.27 -2.14 -20.15
C ARG A 95 6.13 -0.94 -19.74
N ALA A 96 7.01 -1.09 -18.76
CA ALA A 96 7.85 0.00 -18.27
C ALA A 96 9.12 0.13 -19.14
N HIS A 97 9.23 1.21 -19.91
CA HIS A 97 10.35 1.49 -20.80
C HIS A 97 10.79 2.97 -20.71
N GLY A 98 12.02 3.25 -21.16
CA GLY A 98 12.63 4.58 -21.10
C GLY A 98 12.67 5.15 -19.67
N ASP A 99 12.32 6.43 -19.53
CA ASP A 99 12.25 7.15 -18.24
C ASP A 99 11.23 6.57 -17.25
N ARG A 100 10.32 5.71 -17.73
CA ARG A 100 9.28 5.04 -16.93
C ARG A 100 9.66 3.61 -16.54
N SER A 101 10.85 3.13 -16.89
CA SER A 101 11.36 1.80 -16.52
C SER A 101 11.30 1.51 -15.01
N ARG A 102 11.34 2.55 -14.17
CA ARG A 102 11.19 2.48 -12.70
C ARG A 102 9.75 2.57 -12.18
N ASN A 103 8.78 2.94 -13.02
CA ASN A 103 7.39 3.25 -12.65
C ASN A 103 6.44 2.08 -12.93
N TYR A 104 6.76 0.88 -12.42
CA TYR A 104 5.91 -0.30 -12.59
C TYR A 104 5.28 -0.81 -11.29
N HIS A 105 5.99 -0.67 -10.17
CA HIS A 105 5.52 -1.02 -8.83
C HIS A 105 6.49 -0.44 -7.78
N ILE A 106 5.97 0.13 -6.68
CA ILE A 106 6.79 0.67 -5.59
C ILE A 106 6.76 -0.19 -4.32
N TYR A 107 5.90 -1.21 -4.29
CA TYR A 107 5.68 -2.09 -3.14
C TYR A 107 5.48 -1.30 -1.84
N ASN A 108 4.53 -0.36 -1.86
CA ASN A 108 4.06 0.28 -0.63
C ASN A 108 3.61 -0.79 0.38
N GLN A 109 2.96 -1.83 -0.14
CA GLN A 109 2.63 -3.07 0.55
C GLN A 109 3.11 -4.26 -0.30
N TYR A 110 3.44 -5.38 0.34
CA TYR A 110 3.73 -6.66 -0.30
C TYR A 110 2.64 -7.62 0.14
N VAL A 111 1.58 -7.68 -0.67
CA VAL A 111 0.34 -8.38 -0.33
C VAL A 111 0.33 -9.74 -1.00
N ILE A 112 0.42 -10.80 -0.20
CA ILE A 112 0.20 -12.17 -0.66
C ILE A 112 -1.28 -12.53 -0.55
N ARG A 113 -1.72 -13.53 -1.31
CA ARG A 113 -2.94 -14.28 -0.96
C ARG A 113 -2.52 -15.56 -0.26
N ALA A 114 -3.19 -15.90 0.83
CA ALA A 114 -2.86 -17.04 1.68
C ALA A 114 -4.12 -17.86 1.99
N LYS A 115 -4.02 -19.19 1.85
CA LYS A 115 -5.00 -20.09 2.46
C LYS A 115 -4.90 -19.99 3.98
N ARG A 116 -6.03 -20.06 4.69
CA ARG A 116 -6.08 -19.95 6.16
C ARG A 116 -5.44 -18.64 6.66
N ARG A 117 -5.73 -17.52 5.97
CA ARG A 117 -5.10 -16.19 6.18
C ARG A 117 -5.06 -15.76 7.64
N ASP A 118 -6.19 -15.87 8.34
CA ASP A 118 -6.30 -15.42 9.74
C ASP A 118 -5.49 -16.29 10.70
N GLU A 119 -5.45 -17.62 10.46
CA GLU A 119 -4.62 -18.55 11.23
C GLU A 119 -3.14 -18.30 10.97
N LEU A 120 -2.75 -18.07 9.72
CA LEU A 120 -1.39 -17.70 9.34
C LEU A 120 -0.98 -16.38 10.02
N ARG A 121 -1.85 -15.37 10.02
CA ARG A 121 -1.60 -14.09 10.71
C ARG A 121 -1.38 -14.29 12.21
N ALA A 122 -2.22 -15.10 12.86
CA ALA A 122 -2.06 -15.42 14.29
C ALA A 122 -0.76 -16.18 14.56
N TRP A 123 -0.40 -17.14 13.70
CA TRP A 123 0.87 -17.86 13.76
C TRP A 123 2.08 -16.94 13.64
N LEU A 124 2.09 -16.07 12.64
CA LEU A 124 3.15 -15.07 12.42
C LEU A 124 3.25 -14.09 13.59
N GLY A 125 2.11 -13.69 14.17
CA GLY A 125 2.07 -12.87 15.38
C GLY A 125 2.78 -13.53 16.56
N ARG A 126 2.56 -14.83 16.80
CA ARG A 126 3.28 -15.60 17.85
C ARG A 126 4.78 -15.74 17.58
N LYS A 127 5.20 -15.58 16.32
CA LYS A 127 6.60 -15.56 15.88
C LYS A 127 7.18 -14.14 15.81
N ASN A 128 6.48 -13.13 16.34
CA ASN A 128 6.88 -11.72 16.28
C ASN A 128 7.08 -11.18 14.85
N VAL A 129 6.37 -11.75 13.87
CA VAL A 129 6.31 -11.22 12.51
C VAL A 129 5.06 -10.35 12.38
N ALA A 130 5.28 -9.03 12.34
CA ALA A 130 4.20 -8.07 12.13
C ALA A 130 3.63 -8.20 10.72
N THR A 131 2.30 -8.31 10.62
CA THR A 131 1.55 -8.38 9.36
C THR A 131 0.28 -7.56 9.46
N GLU A 132 -0.24 -7.14 8.31
CA GLU A 132 -1.44 -6.31 8.25
C GLU A 132 -2.45 -6.80 7.21
N ILE A 133 -3.71 -6.40 7.39
CA ILE A 133 -4.80 -6.67 6.45
C ILE A 133 -5.30 -5.35 5.87
N TYR A 134 -5.17 -5.20 4.54
CA TYR A 134 -5.64 -4.03 3.79
C TYR A 134 -6.62 -4.48 2.71
N TYR A 135 -7.91 -4.62 2.99
CA TYR A 135 -8.64 -4.35 4.22
C TYR A 135 -9.54 -5.56 4.55
N PRO A 136 -9.94 -5.78 5.82
CA PRO A 136 -10.68 -6.99 6.21
C PRO A 136 -12.15 -6.98 5.78
N LEU A 137 -12.67 -5.84 5.35
CA LEU A 137 -14.06 -5.65 4.94
C LEU A 137 -14.12 -4.76 3.69
N CYS A 138 -14.96 -5.11 2.72
CA CYS A 138 -15.11 -4.34 1.48
C CYS A 138 -15.93 -3.07 1.71
N LEU A 139 -15.74 -2.06 0.84
CA LEU A 139 -16.46 -0.79 0.95
C LEU A 139 -17.98 -0.98 0.91
N HIS A 140 -18.52 -1.83 0.03
CA HIS A 140 -19.98 -2.07 -0.08
C HIS A 140 -20.60 -2.73 1.16
N GLN A 141 -19.77 -3.29 2.04
CA GLN A 141 -20.21 -3.93 3.28
C GLN A 141 -20.09 -2.98 4.49
N GLN A 142 -19.49 -1.80 4.33
CA GLN A 142 -19.32 -0.83 5.41
C GLN A 142 -20.67 -0.19 5.79
N GLU A 143 -20.91 -0.05 7.09
CA GLU A 143 -22.15 0.55 7.61
C GLU A 143 -22.40 1.96 7.05
N CYS A 144 -21.34 2.76 6.97
CA CYS A 144 -21.40 4.19 6.61
C CYS A 144 -21.85 4.46 5.17
N VAL A 145 -21.92 3.45 4.30
CA VAL A 145 -22.33 3.60 2.91
C VAL A 145 -23.60 2.84 2.56
N LYS A 146 -24.26 2.17 3.52
CA LYS A 146 -25.45 1.35 3.23
C LYS A 146 -26.60 2.12 2.57
N GLU A 147 -26.74 3.41 2.88
CA GLU A 147 -27.79 4.25 2.29
C GLU A 147 -27.48 4.66 0.83
N VAL A 148 -26.21 4.61 0.43
CA VAL A 148 -25.75 5.07 -0.90
C VAL A 148 -25.25 3.95 -1.80
N ILE A 149 -24.90 2.79 -1.25
CA ILE A 149 -24.44 1.60 -1.98
C ILE A 149 -25.33 0.43 -1.60
N ASN A 150 -26.09 -0.08 -2.58
CA ASN A 150 -26.90 -1.29 -2.45
C ASN A 150 -26.43 -2.36 -3.45
N ILE A 151 -25.21 -2.84 -3.25
CA ILE A 151 -24.62 -3.93 -4.05
C ILE A 151 -24.53 -5.16 -3.15
N PRO A 152 -25.20 -6.27 -3.48
CA PRO A 152 -25.26 -7.43 -2.59
C PRO A 152 -23.94 -8.18 -2.52
N THR A 153 -23.24 -8.37 -3.65
CA THR A 153 -21.96 -9.09 -3.70
C THR A 153 -20.98 -8.46 -4.67
N LEU A 154 -19.70 -8.50 -4.30
CA LEU A 154 -18.55 -8.15 -5.14
C LEU A 154 -17.47 -9.23 -4.96
N PRO A 155 -17.56 -10.37 -5.68
CA PRO A 155 -16.83 -11.59 -5.33
C PRO A 155 -15.31 -11.42 -5.35
N HIS A 156 -14.76 -10.59 -6.24
CA HIS A 156 -13.33 -10.34 -6.28
C HIS A 156 -12.83 -9.46 -5.14
N ALA A 157 -13.63 -8.48 -4.71
CA ALA A 157 -13.32 -7.63 -3.58
C ALA A 157 -13.42 -8.44 -2.27
N GLU A 158 -14.51 -9.19 -2.11
CA GLU A 158 -14.77 -10.05 -0.95
C GLU A 158 -13.67 -11.09 -0.79
N ARG A 159 -13.29 -11.76 -1.89
CA ARG A 159 -12.17 -12.70 -1.88
C ARG A 159 -10.86 -12.03 -1.46
N ALA A 160 -10.59 -10.81 -1.95
CA ALA A 160 -9.39 -10.07 -1.52
C ALA A 160 -9.44 -9.71 -0.02
N ALA A 161 -10.59 -9.35 0.54
CA ALA A 161 -10.72 -9.05 1.95
C ALA A 161 -10.45 -10.28 2.85
N THR A 162 -10.86 -11.47 2.38
CA THR A 162 -10.72 -12.73 3.13
C THR A 162 -9.34 -13.37 3.01
N ASP A 163 -8.69 -13.28 1.83
CA ASP A 163 -7.49 -14.08 1.55
C ASP A 163 -6.17 -13.30 1.50
N THR A 164 -6.18 -11.97 1.59
CA THR A 164 -4.95 -11.18 1.50
C THR A 164 -4.25 -10.94 2.83
N LEU A 165 -2.91 -10.97 2.83
CA LEU A 165 -2.08 -10.63 3.98
C LEU A 165 -0.88 -9.79 3.52
N ALA A 166 -0.65 -8.65 4.15
CA ALA A 166 0.52 -7.83 3.90
C ALA A 166 1.69 -8.28 4.77
N LEU A 167 2.80 -8.65 4.12
CA LEU A 167 4.07 -8.96 4.76
C LEU A 167 4.92 -7.70 4.95
N PRO A 168 5.90 -7.73 5.86
CA PRO A 168 6.88 -6.65 6.01
C PRO A 168 7.52 -6.27 4.68
N ILE A 169 7.45 -5.00 4.30
CA ILE A 169 8.17 -4.48 3.14
C ILE A 169 8.59 -3.04 3.39
N TYR A 170 9.89 -2.83 3.59
CA TYR A 170 10.48 -1.51 3.80
C TYR A 170 11.94 -1.51 3.31
N PRO A 171 12.54 -0.34 3.06
CA PRO A 171 13.87 -0.25 2.45
C PRO A 171 14.99 -0.97 3.22
N GLU A 172 14.92 -0.95 4.55
CA GLU A 172 15.92 -1.49 5.47
C GLU A 172 15.72 -2.98 5.79
N LEU A 173 14.71 -3.64 5.21
CA LEU A 173 14.41 -5.05 5.45
C LEU A 173 15.57 -5.92 4.95
N THR A 174 16.19 -6.68 5.86
CA THR A 174 17.37 -7.49 5.58
C THR A 174 17.02 -8.85 4.99
N LEU A 175 18.02 -9.60 4.50
CA LEU A 175 17.83 -10.96 3.99
C LEU A 175 17.33 -11.89 5.11
N GLU A 176 17.98 -11.85 6.27
CA GLU A 176 17.72 -12.72 7.41
C GLU A 176 16.29 -12.53 7.93
N MET A 177 15.81 -11.27 7.96
CA MET A 177 14.42 -10.97 8.29
C MET A 177 13.44 -11.58 7.28
N GLN A 178 13.75 -11.54 5.99
CA GLN A 178 12.90 -12.13 4.95
C GLN A 178 12.91 -13.66 4.99
N GLU A 179 14.07 -14.27 5.22
CA GLU A 179 14.22 -15.71 5.42
C GLU A 179 13.42 -16.17 6.64
N TYR A 180 13.49 -15.43 7.75
CA TYR A 180 12.70 -15.73 8.94
C TYR A 180 11.20 -15.68 8.67
N VAL A 181 10.73 -14.67 7.93
CA VAL A 181 9.32 -14.56 7.51
C VAL A 181 8.93 -15.77 6.66
N VAL A 182 9.68 -16.09 5.61
CA VAL A 182 9.33 -17.18 4.68
C VAL A 182 9.40 -18.54 5.37
N LYS A 183 10.43 -18.79 6.19
CA LYS A 183 10.55 -20.00 7.02
C LYS A 183 9.36 -20.13 7.97
N SER A 184 8.96 -19.05 8.65
CA SER A 184 7.81 -19.08 9.56
C SER A 184 6.51 -19.41 8.83
N ILE A 185 6.35 -18.96 7.58
CA ILE A 185 5.22 -19.33 6.74
C ILE A 185 5.31 -20.80 6.31
N ALA A 186 6.50 -21.29 5.96
CA ALA A 186 6.70 -22.70 5.62
C ALA A 186 6.36 -23.62 6.80
N ASP A 187 6.88 -23.32 7.99
CA ASP A 187 6.61 -24.06 9.22
C ASP A 187 5.11 -24.14 9.56
N PHE A 188 4.32 -23.13 9.17
CA PHE A 188 2.86 -23.13 9.35
C PHE A 188 2.16 -24.15 8.46
N TYR A 189 2.56 -24.24 7.18
CA TYR A 189 1.94 -25.14 6.21
C TYR A 189 2.51 -26.57 6.25
N LEU A 190 3.63 -26.80 6.94
CA LEU A 190 4.22 -28.13 7.16
C LEU A 190 3.61 -28.88 8.36
N GLN A 191 2.77 -28.24 9.17
CA GLN A 191 2.06 -28.88 10.31
C GLN A 191 0.76 -29.59 9.89
N GLU A 192 0.51 -29.70 8.58
CA GLU A 192 -0.51 -30.57 7.98
C GLU A 192 0.13 -31.90 7.56
#